data_AF-A0A2S6SP11-F1
#
_entry.id   AF-A0A2S6SP11-F1
#
_cell.length_a   1.000
_cell.length_b   1.000
_cell.length_c   1.000
_cell.angle_alpha   90.00
_cell.angle_beta   90.00
_cell.angle_gamma   90.00
#
_symmetry.space_group_name_H-M   'P 1'
#
loop_
_entity.id
_entity.type
_entity.pdbx_description
1 polymer ?
#
loop_
_entity_poly.entity_id
_entity_poly.type
_entity_poly.pdbx_seq_one_letter_code
_entity_poly.pdbx_strand_id
1 'polypeptide(L)'
;KYYENLIKKENLNVYELESIYAGDCTFHFNYTIHGAGLNISNKVREAMVVTYYEDGAKLRKLDKMLDEVSDIYLGGRKEGEVANHPMNTVVYQK
;
A
#
# COMPACT_ATOMS: atom_id res chain seq x y z
N LYS A 1 15.45 5.81 10.40
CA LYS A 1 15.74 6.47 11.70
C LYS A 1 14.61 7.30 12.30
N TYR A 2 13.83 8.12 11.57
CA TYR A 2 12.71 8.87 12.21
C TYR A 2 11.73 7.93 12.95
N TYR A 3 11.20 6.92 12.26
CA TYR A 3 10.25 5.98 12.87
C TYR A 3 10.87 5.11 13.96
N GLU A 4 12.13 4.67 13.81
CA GLU A 4 12.86 3.96 14.89
C GLU A 4 12.95 4.81 16.17
N ASN A 5 13.25 6.10 16.03
CA ASN A 5 13.31 7.02 17.16
C ASN A 5 11.93 7.22 17.78
N LEU A 6 10.88 7.35 16.96
CA LEU A 6 9.50 7.47 17.42
C LEU A 6 9.07 6.23 18.21
N ILE A 7 9.32 5.03 17.67
CA ILE A 7 9.02 3.74 18.32
C ILE A 7 9.68 3.67 19.70
N LYS A 8 10.96 4.03 19.79
CA LYS A 8 11.71 4.03 21.06
C LYS A 8 11.19 5.09 22.04
N LYS A 9 10.96 6.31 21.56
CA LYS A 9 10.49 7.44 22.38
C LYS A 9 9.12 7.18 22.99
N GLU A 10 8.21 6.63 22.21
CA GLU A 10 6.82 6.37 22.61
C GLU A 10 6.61 4.94 23.15
N ASN A 11 7.69 4.15 23.25
CA ASN A 11 7.68 2.75 23.70
C ASN A 11 6.61 1.89 22.98
N LEU A 12 6.55 2.01 21.66
CA LEU A 12 5.57 1.31 20.84
C LEU A 12 5.96 -0.15 20.63
N ASN A 13 4.97 -1.02 20.67
CA ASN A 13 5.14 -2.42 20.29
C ASN A 13 5.39 -2.53 18.79
N VAL A 14 6.39 -3.32 18.41
CA VAL A 14 6.69 -3.67 17.02
C VAL A 14 6.46 -5.16 16.85
N TYR A 15 5.71 -5.52 15.82
CA TYR A 15 5.54 -6.90 15.41
C TYR A 15 6.30 -7.12 14.11
N GLU A 16 7.22 -8.08 14.10
CA GLU A 16 8.01 -8.46 12.95
C GLU A 16 7.83 -9.96 12.70
N LEU A 17 7.50 -10.30 11.46
CA LEU A 17 7.42 -11.70 11.03
C LEU A 17 8.83 -12.19 10.74
N GLU A 18 9.22 -13.33 11.32
CA GLU A 18 10.54 -13.92 11.07
C GLU A 18 10.71 -14.34 9.60
N SER A 19 9.64 -14.85 8.98
CA SER A 19 9.64 -15.23 7.58
C SER A 19 8.23 -15.25 6.98
N ILE A 20 8.18 -15.15 5.65
CA ILE A 20 7.00 -15.31 4.80
C ILE A 20 7.45 -16.22 3.66
N TYR A 21 6.71 -17.29 3.36
CA TYR A 21 7.04 -18.20 2.27
C TYR A 21 6.41 -17.74 0.95
N ALA A 22 6.93 -18.24 -0.17
CA ALA A 22 6.35 -17.94 -1.48
C ALA A 22 4.88 -18.41 -1.53
N GLY A 23 3.97 -17.48 -1.81
CA GLY A 23 2.52 -17.70 -1.81
C GLY A 23 1.80 -17.20 -0.56
N ASP A 24 2.52 -16.97 0.55
CA ASP A 24 1.95 -16.32 1.72
C ASP A 24 1.69 -14.83 1.44
N CYS A 25 0.73 -14.25 2.15
CA CYS A 25 0.44 -12.82 2.08
C CYS A 25 0.16 -12.24 3.47
N THR A 26 0.37 -10.93 3.57
CA THR A 26 -0.03 -10.14 4.73
C THR A 26 -0.95 -9.02 4.27
N PHE A 27 -1.83 -8.59 5.17
CA PHE A 27 -2.70 -7.45 4.96
C PHE A 27 -2.40 -6.41 6.03
N HIS A 28 -2.31 -5.15 5.63
CA HIS A 28 -2.20 -4.03 6.55
C HIS A 28 -3.16 -2.92 6.14
N PHE A 29 -3.62 -2.15 7.11
CA PHE A 29 -4.44 -0.99 6.83
C PHE A 29 -3.57 0.14 6.25
N ASN A 30 -4.19 1.06 5.52
CA ASN A 30 -3.50 2.17 4.86
C ASN A 30 -2.70 3.06 5.84
N TYR A 31 -3.10 3.14 7.11
CA TYR A 31 -2.43 3.93 8.14
C TYR A 31 -1.53 3.12 9.08
N THR A 32 -1.39 1.82 8.85
CA THR A 32 -0.44 1.00 9.63
C THR A 32 0.99 1.44 9.28
N ILE A 33 1.75 1.92 10.27
CA ILE A 33 3.18 2.16 10.09
C ILE A 33 3.86 0.81 9.92
N HIS A 34 4.52 0.60 8.80
CA HIS A 34 5.22 -0.64 8.48
C HIS A 34 6.52 -0.34 7.74
N GLY A 35 7.41 -1.31 7.73
CA GLY A 35 8.69 -1.24 7.02
C GLY A 35 9.21 -2.64 6.75
N ALA A 36 10.31 -2.72 6.01
CA ALA A 36 10.97 -3.98 5.73
C ALA A 36 12.46 -3.85 6.00
N GLY A 37 13.05 -4.90 6.57
CA GLY A 37 14.49 -5.02 6.74
C GLY A 37 15.25 -5.04 5.42
N LEU A 38 16.56 -4.77 5.51
CA LEU A 38 17.50 -4.88 4.40
C LEU A 38 17.59 -6.33 3.91
N ASN A 39 17.61 -6.53 2.59
CA ASN A 39 17.93 -7.84 2.03
C ASN A 39 19.44 -8.09 2.13
N ILE A 40 19.85 -8.92 3.10
CA ILE A 40 21.25 -9.30 3.34
C ILE A 40 21.65 -10.60 2.62
N SER A 41 20.76 -11.17 1.81
CA SER A 41 21.02 -12.42 1.07
C SER A 41 21.59 -12.14 -0.32
N ASN A 42 22.02 -13.20 -1.02
CA ASN A 42 22.45 -13.16 -2.42
C ASN A 42 21.29 -13.44 -3.41
N LYS A 43 20.04 -13.40 -2.96
CA LYS A 43 18.84 -13.62 -3.79
C LYS A 43 17.99 -12.36 -3.83
N VAL A 44 17.28 -12.14 -4.93
CA VAL A 44 16.31 -11.04 -5.04
C VAL A 44 15.10 -11.37 -4.16
N ARG A 45 14.63 -10.39 -3.38
CA ARG A 45 13.36 -10.47 -2.63
C ARG A 45 12.24 -9.91 -3.50
N GLU A 46 11.48 -10.80 -4.11
CA GLU A 46 10.35 -10.44 -4.98
C GLU A 46 9.04 -10.46 -4.18
N ALA A 47 8.21 -9.43 -4.36
CA ALA A 47 6.90 -9.32 -3.74
C ALA A 47 5.96 -8.52 -4.65
N MET A 48 4.66 -8.79 -4.55
CA MET A 48 3.60 -8.03 -5.23
C MET A 48 2.77 -7.29 -4.19
N VAL A 49 2.44 -6.03 -4.47
CA VAL A 49 1.55 -5.21 -3.64
C VAL A 49 0.24 -5.00 -4.39
N VAL A 50 -0.88 -5.26 -3.72
CA VAL A 50 -2.23 -5.00 -4.23
C VAL A 50 -2.94 -4.09 -3.25
N THR A 51 -3.41 -2.93 -3.74
CA THR A 51 -4.16 -1.96 -2.94
C THR A 51 -5.64 -2.12 -3.21
N TYR A 52 -6.42 -2.37 -2.15
CA TYR A 52 -7.87 -2.40 -2.19
C TYR A 52 -8.45 -1.11 -1.63
N TYR A 53 -9.55 -0.64 -2.21
CA TYR A 53 -10.33 0.47 -1.72
C TYR A 53 -11.83 0.20 -1.90
N GLU A 54 -12.64 0.99 -1.21
CA GLU A 54 -14.10 0.85 -1.20
C GLU A 54 -14.70 1.10 -2.60
N ASP A 55 -15.64 0.24 -3.02
CA ASP A 55 -16.40 0.49 -4.25
C ASP A 55 -17.20 1.79 -4.14
N GLY A 56 -17.12 2.64 -5.17
CA GLY A 56 -17.69 3.98 -5.15
C GLY A 56 -16.84 5.04 -4.46
N ALA A 57 -15.62 4.71 -4.00
CA ALA A 57 -14.70 5.69 -3.44
C ALA A 57 -14.44 6.84 -4.42
N LYS A 58 -14.41 8.06 -3.88
CA LYS A 58 -14.12 9.27 -4.65
C LYS A 58 -12.66 9.68 -4.52
N LEU A 59 -12.09 10.20 -5.59
CA LEU A 59 -10.74 10.73 -5.56
C LEU A 59 -10.70 11.98 -4.67
N ARG A 60 -9.74 11.99 -3.75
CA ARG A 60 -9.30 13.22 -3.09
C ARG A 60 -8.28 13.94 -3.96
N LYS A 61 -7.97 15.19 -3.64
CA LYS A 61 -6.81 15.88 -4.19
C LYS A 61 -5.56 15.00 -4.09
N LEU A 62 -4.98 14.69 -5.25
CA LEU A 62 -3.75 13.90 -5.33
C LEU A 62 -2.55 14.74 -4.90
N ASP A 63 -1.58 14.09 -4.29
CA ASP A 63 -0.25 14.68 -4.15
C ASP A 63 0.48 14.64 -5.50
N LYS A 64 1.55 15.43 -5.62
CA LYS A 64 2.30 15.58 -6.88
C LYS A 64 2.83 14.25 -7.42
N MET A 65 3.22 13.31 -6.55
CA MET A 65 3.79 12.03 -6.97
C MET A 65 2.73 11.12 -7.57
N LEU A 66 1.54 11.08 -6.96
CA LEU A 66 0.42 10.30 -7.47
C LEU A 66 -0.19 10.90 -8.74
N ASP A 67 -0.16 12.23 -8.88
CA ASP A 67 -0.67 12.93 -10.06
C ASP A 67 0.01 12.45 -11.34
N GLU A 68 1.34 12.29 -11.32
CA GLU A 68 2.15 11.87 -12.48
C GLU A 68 1.83 10.46 -12.99
N VAL A 69 1.32 9.58 -12.13
CA VAL A 69 0.96 8.19 -12.47
C VAL A 69 -0.54 7.94 -12.45
N SER A 70 -1.35 8.98 -12.16
CA SER A 70 -2.80 8.86 -11.99
C SER A 70 -3.50 8.42 -13.27
N ASP A 71 -2.99 8.80 -14.44
CA ASP A 71 -3.55 8.35 -15.71
C ASP A 71 -3.50 6.83 -15.88
N ILE A 72 -2.43 6.19 -15.38
CA ILE A 72 -2.25 4.74 -15.47
C ILE A 72 -3.22 4.01 -14.55
N TYR A 73 -3.30 4.43 -13.28
CA TYR A 73 -4.04 3.69 -12.25
C TYR A 73 -5.49 4.14 -12.09
N LEU A 74 -5.77 5.42 -12.33
CA LEU A 74 -7.06 6.07 -12.10
C LEU A 74 -7.70 6.57 -13.40
N GLY A 75 -7.03 6.46 -14.56
CA GLY A 75 -7.62 6.80 -15.86
C GLY A 75 -7.92 8.28 -16.05
N GLY A 76 -7.12 9.16 -15.45
CA GLY A 76 -7.30 10.61 -15.54
C GLY A 76 -8.53 11.14 -14.78
N ARG A 77 -9.09 10.32 -13.87
CA ARG A 77 -10.17 10.76 -12.97
C ARG A 77 -9.71 11.94 -12.13
N LYS A 78 -10.62 12.89 -11.91
CA LYS A 78 -10.36 14.13 -11.17
C LYS A 78 -10.84 14.02 -9.72
N GLU A 79 -10.38 14.95 -8.90
CA GLU A 79 -10.89 15.13 -7.53
C GLU A 79 -12.42 15.20 -7.52
N GLY A 80 -13.03 14.43 -6.61
CA GLY A 80 -14.48 14.30 -6.45
C GLY A 80 -15.13 13.25 -7.36
N GLU A 81 -14.47 12.79 -8.41
CA GLU A 81 -14.98 11.71 -9.28
C GLU A 81 -14.79 10.33 -8.63
N VAL A 82 -15.56 9.36 -9.08
CA VAL A 82 -15.46 7.97 -8.60
C VAL A 82 -14.23 7.29 -9.20
N ALA A 83 -13.44 6.63 -8.36
CA ALA A 83 -12.29 5.82 -8.75
C ALA A 83 -12.74 4.48 -9.35
N ASN A 84 -13.33 4.50 -10.55
CA ASN A 84 -13.88 3.30 -11.21
C ASN A 84 -13.25 3.02 -12.58
N HIS A 85 -11.98 3.37 -12.77
CA HIS A 85 -11.26 3.03 -13.99
C HIS A 85 -11.32 1.51 -14.25
N PRO A 86 -11.44 1.01 -15.50
CA PRO A 86 -11.59 -0.43 -15.77
C PRO A 86 -10.48 -1.34 -15.21
N MET A 87 -9.30 -0.80 -14.91
CA MET A 87 -8.22 -1.52 -14.22
C MET A 87 -8.56 -1.85 -12.75
N ASN A 88 -9.41 -1.03 -12.12
CA ASN A 88 -9.83 -1.16 -10.74
C ASN A 88 -11.20 -1.84 -10.69
N THR A 89 -11.20 -3.17 -10.86
CA THR A 89 -12.43 -3.95 -10.91
C THR A 89 -12.97 -4.26 -9.52
N VAL A 90 -14.29 -4.51 -9.45
CA VAL A 90 -14.94 -5.03 -8.25
C VAL A 90 -14.38 -6.43 -7.95
N VAL A 91 -13.85 -6.61 -6.75
CA VAL A 91 -13.22 -7.87 -6.32
C VAL A 91 -14.24 -9.02 -6.25
N TYR A 92 -15.45 -8.73 -5.81
CA TYR A 92 -16.51 -9.73 -5.65
C TYR A 92 -17.90 -9.08 -5.76
N GLN A 93 -18.79 -9.71 -6.52
CA GLN A 93 -20.21 -9.36 -6.61
C GLN A 93 -21.03 -10.67 -6.51
N LYS A 94 -22.08 -10.65 -5.69
CA LYS A 94 -22.95 -11.81 -5.45
C LYS A 94 -23.98 -11.98 -6.57
#